data_AF-V3ZI86-F1
#
_entry.id   AF-V3ZI86-F1
#
_cell.length_a   1.000
_cell.length_b   1.000
_cell.length_c   1.000
_cell.angle_alpha   90.00
_cell.angle_beta   90.00
_cell.angle_gamma   90.00
#
_symmetry.space_group_name_H-M   'P 1'
#
loop_
_entity.id
_entity.type
_entity.pdbx_description
1 polymer ?
#
loop_
_entity_poly.entity_id
_entity_poly.type
_entity_poly.pdbx_seq_one_letter_code
_entity_poly.pdbx_strand_id
1 'polypeptide(L)'
;MYEVSFFGDWSRKAFPKMYPRYRPHAQWSKLVGRTHDSTYKLFRVGELATPTLQKFTEEGNSRMLEFEAQGFNGTLDSFTAAPIRNGVGRTSVRVMANGKYNRISFIVKIVPSPDWFVGIDNVDLCRAGRWRRRIHMTMRPLDGGTDKGLTYTSPNWPTHPQEPVYHILPTKPRHPASPFYNPKQEKVPKIAHVNMMEMATRRPYKCETVHMIPCNRSYWIFYIAVIKDCLVTQWGSWGPCSKTCGFGVRIRKRQIIQQEENGGTACPRVSVETLCGSMRTCGWKHFSMFAQHSPRRRRRRRHHQKSTNSYAPVHIRYRPAY
;
A
#
# COMPACT_ATOMS: atom_id res chain seq x y z
N MET A 1 15.16 -19.02 9.56
CA MET A 1 15.55 -18.25 8.35
C MET A 1 15.10 -19.03 7.14
N TYR A 2 14.64 -18.36 6.09
CA TYR A 2 14.23 -18.99 4.83
C TYR A 2 15.08 -18.48 3.68
N GLU A 3 15.36 -19.34 2.71
CA GLU A 3 15.81 -18.93 1.37
C GLU A 3 14.59 -18.85 0.46
N VAL A 4 14.30 -17.65 -0.05
CA VAL A 4 13.23 -17.37 -1.00
C VAL A 4 13.83 -17.26 -2.38
N SER A 5 13.49 -18.19 -3.27
CA SER A 5 13.95 -18.24 -4.66
C SER A 5 12.79 -17.99 -5.61
N PHE A 6 12.81 -16.83 -6.28
CA PHE A 6 11.84 -16.45 -7.31
C PHE A 6 12.37 -16.86 -8.69
N PHE A 7 11.49 -17.44 -9.50
CA PHE A 7 11.77 -17.89 -10.85
C PHE A 7 10.79 -17.21 -11.81
N GLY A 8 11.32 -16.43 -12.74
CA GLY A 8 10.56 -15.95 -13.89
C GLY A 8 10.46 -17.07 -14.91
N ASP A 9 9.24 -17.44 -15.31
CA ASP A 9 8.95 -18.44 -16.35
C ASP A 9 8.37 -17.79 -17.61
N TRP A 10 8.50 -16.45 -17.74
CA TRP A 10 7.93 -15.69 -18.85
C TRP A 10 8.79 -15.86 -20.09
N SER A 11 8.51 -16.92 -20.85
CA SER A 11 9.18 -17.22 -22.12
C SER A 11 8.28 -16.94 -23.31
N ARG A 12 8.88 -16.66 -24.47
CA ARG A 12 8.17 -16.52 -25.75
C ARG A 12 7.41 -17.79 -26.14
N LYS A 13 7.88 -18.98 -25.73
CA LYS A 13 7.21 -20.24 -26.01
C LYS A 13 5.89 -20.36 -25.22
N ALA A 14 5.91 -19.99 -23.95
CA ALA A 14 4.73 -20.06 -23.09
C ALA A 14 3.76 -18.89 -23.31
N PHE A 15 4.30 -17.71 -23.60
CA PHE A 15 3.55 -16.46 -23.80
C PHE A 15 3.97 -15.80 -25.13
N PRO A 16 3.57 -16.37 -26.28
CA PRO A 16 4.02 -15.88 -27.58
C PRO A 16 3.41 -14.54 -27.99
N LYS A 17 2.20 -14.26 -27.51
CA LYS A 17 1.40 -13.09 -27.90
C LYS A 17 2.03 -11.81 -27.37
N MET A 18 2.43 -10.93 -28.29
CA MET A 18 3.04 -9.62 -27.99
C MET A 18 4.27 -9.68 -27.06
N TYR A 19 5.00 -10.80 -27.02
CA TYR A 19 6.16 -10.95 -26.14
C TYR A 19 7.20 -9.82 -26.38
N PRO A 20 7.51 -8.97 -25.36
CA PRO A 20 8.38 -7.82 -25.53
C PRO A 20 9.83 -8.21 -25.83
N ARG A 21 10.33 -7.83 -27.00
CA ARG A 21 11.71 -8.15 -27.43
C ARG A 21 12.67 -6.97 -27.34
N TYR A 22 12.17 -5.73 -27.41
CA TYR A 22 12.99 -4.53 -27.51
C TYR A 22 12.33 -3.36 -26.78
N ARG A 23 13.15 -2.53 -26.13
CA ARG A 23 12.83 -1.22 -25.53
C ARG A 23 11.53 -1.16 -24.69
N PRO A 24 11.51 -1.73 -23.46
CA PRO A 24 12.45 -2.71 -22.93
C PRO A 24 12.04 -4.15 -23.33
N HIS A 25 13.00 -5.06 -23.29
CA HIS A 25 12.70 -6.50 -23.42
C HIS A 25 12.01 -7.03 -22.15
N ALA A 26 11.32 -8.16 -22.29
CA ALA A 26 10.67 -8.86 -21.18
C ALA A 26 11.66 -9.14 -20.04
N GLN A 27 11.35 -8.63 -18.85
CA GLN A 27 12.18 -8.71 -17.65
C GLN A 27 11.31 -8.53 -16.39
N TRP A 28 11.94 -8.56 -15.23
CA TRP A 28 11.27 -8.43 -13.93
C TRP A 28 11.92 -7.34 -13.10
N SER A 29 11.11 -6.59 -12.33
CA SER A 29 11.63 -5.60 -11.38
C SER A 29 12.41 -6.26 -10.24
N LYS A 30 12.96 -5.42 -9.35
CA LYS A 30 13.40 -5.87 -8.03
C LYS A 30 12.25 -6.57 -7.32
N LEU A 31 12.53 -7.67 -6.64
CA LEU A 31 11.58 -8.28 -5.72
C LEU A 31 11.60 -7.47 -4.42
N VAL A 32 10.42 -7.11 -3.91
CA VAL A 32 10.26 -6.40 -2.64
C VAL A 32 9.28 -7.17 -1.78
N GLY A 33 9.67 -7.51 -0.56
CA GLY A 33 8.80 -8.27 0.33
C GLY A 33 9.12 -8.10 1.81
N ARG A 34 8.20 -8.58 2.64
CA ARG A 34 8.27 -8.48 4.10
C ARG A 34 7.94 -9.80 4.75
N THR A 35 8.59 -10.07 5.87
CA THR A 35 8.03 -10.97 6.87
C THR A 35 7.29 -10.14 7.92
N HIS A 36 6.09 -10.57 8.26
CA HIS A 36 5.13 -9.74 8.97
C HIS A 36 4.11 -10.55 9.77
N ASP A 37 3.32 -9.86 10.57
CA ASP A 37 2.20 -10.41 11.32
C ASP A 37 0.88 -10.28 10.52
N SER A 38 -0.25 -10.57 11.13
CA SER A 38 -1.57 -10.52 10.48
C SER A 38 -2.06 -9.10 10.14
N THR A 39 -1.45 -8.05 10.70
CA THR A 39 -1.90 -6.66 10.54
C THR A 39 -1.33 -5.99 9.30
N TYR A 40 -0.13 -6.38 8.89
CA TYR A 40 0.52 -5.82 7.71
C TYR A 40 -0.08 -6.35 6.41
N LYS A 41 -0.10 -5.50 5.39
CA LYS A 41 -0.60 -5.81 4.06
C LYS A 41 0.24 -5.07 3.02
N LEU A 42 0.88 -5.82 2.14
CA LEU A 42 1.61 -5.25 1.01
C LEU A 42 0.67 -4.95 -0.16
N PHE A 43 -0.22 -5.91 -0.47
CA PHE A 43 -1.32 -5.78 -1.42
C PHE A 43 -2.39 -6.81 -1.04
N ARG A 44 -3.60 -6.68 -1.58
CA ARG A 44 -4.64 -7.71 -1.46
C ARG A 44 -5.56 -7.72 -2.66
N VAL A 45 -5.81 -8.89 -3.21
CA VAL A 45 -6.80 -9.06 -4.27
C VAL A 45 -8.17 -8.63 -3.74
N GLY A 46 -8.86 -7.78 -4.51
CA GLY A 46 -10.15 -7.19 -4.12
C GLY A 46 -10.05 -5.87 -3.35
N GLU A 47 -8.84 -5.37 -3.05
CA GLU A 47 -8.63 -4.08 -2.42
C GLU A 47 -7.89 -3.09 -3.34
N LEU A 48 -8.10 -1.78 -3.11
CA LEU A 48 -7.41 -0.74 -3.87
C LEU A 48 -5.91 -0.75 -3.57
N ALA A 49 -5.09 -0.55 -4.59
CA ALA A 49 -3.66 -0.38 -4.41
C ALA A 49 -3.37 0.93 -3.64
N THR A 50 -2.46 0.87 -2.66
CA THR A 50 -1.97 2.07 -1.97
C THR A 50 -1.20 2.96 -2.95
N PRO A 51 -1.02 4.27 -2.68
CA PRO A 51 -0.23 5.15 -3.56
C PRO A 51 1.22 4.66 -3.77
N THR A 52 1.81 4.03 -2.75
CA THR A 52 3.16 3.44 -2.82
C THR A 52 3.17 2.19 -3.68
N LEU A 53 2.15 1.34 -3.56
CA LEU A 53 1.97 0.16 -4.39
C LEU A 53 1.73 0.55 -5.86
N GLN A 54 0.84 1.52 -6.12
CA GLN A 54 0.59 2.05 -7.46
C GLN A 54 1.88 2.48 -8.15
N LYS A 55 2.69 3.30 -7.47
CA LYS A 55 3.94 3.78 -8.04
C LYS A 55 4.90 2.62 -8.37
N PHE A 56 4.95 1.60 -7.53
CA PHE A 56 5.75 0.42 -7.81
C PHE A 56 5.21 -0.40 -8.97
N THR A 57 3.88 -0.62 -9.04
CA THR A 57 3.26 -1.41 -10.10
C THR A 57 3.34 -0.71 -11.44
N GLU A 58 3.39 0.61 -11.50
CA GLU A 58 3.54 1.39 -12.75
C GLU A 58 5.02 1.58 -13.15
N GLU A 59 5.87 2.09 -12.24
CA GLU A 59 7.23 2.49 -12.57
C GLU A 59 8.30 1.41 -12.30
N GLY A 60 7.99 0.42 -11.45
CA GLY A 60 8.98 -0.52 -10.92
C GLY A 60 9.93 0.09 -9.89
N ASN A 61 9.66 1.30 -9.40
CA ASN A 61 10.49 2.01 -8.43
C ASN A 61 10.20 1.52 -7.00
N SER A 62 11.11 0.73 -6.44
CA SER A 62 10.96 0.13 -5.11
C SER A 62 11.25 1.08 -3.94
N ARG A 63 11.82 2.27 -4.17
CA ARG A 63 12.30 3.14 -3.08
C ARG A 63 11.20 3.51 -2.09
N MET A 64 9.99 3.81 -2.57
CA MET A 64 8.88 4.19 -1.69
C MET A 64 8.36 3.00 -0.87
N LEU A 65 8.24 1.81 -1.45
CA LEU A 65 7.87 0.60 -0.71
C LEU A 65 8.95 0.17 0.29
N GLU A 66 10.22 0.43 -0.01
CA GLU A 66 11.35 0.21 0.90
C GLU A 66 11.30 1.18 2.09
N PHE A 67 11.01 2.45 1.85
CA PHE A 67 10.88 3.46 2.91
C PHE A 67 9.66 3.24 3.81
N GLU A 68 8.50 2.91 3.22
CA GLU A 68 7.26 2.65 3.96
C GLU A 68 7.47 1.59 5.05
N ALA A 69 8.32 0.60 4.80
CA ALA A 69 8.59 -0.48 5.76
C ALA A 69 9.32 -0.04 7.04
N GLN A 70 10.03 1.09 7.03
CA GLN A 70 10.82 1.54 8.19
C GLN A 70 9.95 2.14 9.31
N GLY A 71 8.63 2.26 9.12
CA GLY A 71 7.70 2.85 10.09
C GLY A 71 6.50 1.98 10.47
N PHE A 72 6.38 0.75 9.93
CA PHE A 72 5.22 -0.11 10.20
C PHE A 72 5.45 -1.03 11.41
N ASN A 73 4.68 -0.77 12.48
CA ASN A 73 4.42 -1.77 13.52
C ASN A 73 3.71 -2.96 12.88
N GLY A 74 4.39 -4.10 12.73
CA GLY A 74 3.82 -5.30 12.12
C GLY A 74 4.75 -6.05 11.18
N THR A 75 5.95 -5.53 10.91
CA THR A 75 6.97 -6.21 10.08
C THR A 75 8.20 -6.57 10.91
N LEU A 76 8.90 -7.65 10.54
CA LEU A 76 10.18 -8.06 11.13
C LEU A 76 11.34 -7.80 10.17
N ASP A 77 11.24 -8.34 8.96
CA ASP A 77 12.31 -8.26 7.97
C ASP A 77 11.80 -7.59 6.70
N SER A 78 12.62 -6.67 6.21
CA SER A 78 12.42 -5.90 4.99
C SER A 78 13.42 -6.38 3.95
N PHE A 79 13.00 -7.31 3.08
CA PHE A 79 13.90 -7.97 2.15
C PHE A 79 13.65 -7.56 0.70
N THR A 80 14.73 -7.61 -0.08
CA THR A 80 14.66 -7.41 -1.53
C THR A 80 15.61 -8.36 -2.26
N ALA A 81 15.26 -8.74 -3.49
CA ALA A 81 16.13 -9.52 -4.36
C ALA A 81 16.38 -8.79 -5.68
N ALA A 82 17.55 -9.02 -6.29
CA ALA A 82 17.95 -8.34 -7.52
C ALA A 82 16.93 -8.55 -8.66
N PRO A 83 16.73 -7.56 -9.55
CA PRO A 83 15.88 -7.70 -10.72
C PRO A 83 16.40 -8.79 -11.67
N ILE A 84 15.50 -9.46 -12.37
CA ILE A 84 15.86 -10.43 -13.42
C ILE A 84 15.77 -9.71 -14.76
N ARG A 85 16.89 -9.64 -15.49
CA ARG A 85 16.99 -8.91 -16.77
C ARG A 85 16.35 -9.61 -17.97
N ASN A 86 15.82 -10.81 -17.80
CA ASN A 86 15.16 -11.57 -18.86
C ASN A 86 13.82 -12.13 -18.36
N GLY A 87 12.91 -12.44 -19.27
CA GLY A 87 11.62 -13.03 -18.92
C GLY A 87 11.77 -14.39 -18.21
N VAL A 88 12.82 -15.14 -18.53
CA VAL A 88 13.23 -16.35 -17.81
C VAL A 88 14.49 -16.09 -17.00
N GLY A 89 14.47 -16.45 -15.72
CA GLY A 89 15.63 -16.35 -14.84
C GLY A 89 15.29 -16.58 -13.38
N ARG A 90 16.27 -16.40 -12.50
CA ARG A 90 16.13 -16.63 -11.06
C ARG A 90 16.74 -15.49 -10.27
N THR A 91 16.12 -15.16 -9.14
CA THR A 91 16.70 -14.32 -8.08
C THR A 91 16.37 -14.94 -6.73
N SER A 92 17.23 -14.73 -5.73
CA SER A 92 17.04 -15.30 -4.40
C SER A 92 17.45 -14.33 -3.30
N VAL A 93 16.84 -14.49 -2.13
CA VAL A 93 17.13 -13.70 -0.94
C VAL A 93 16.88 -14.53 0.32
N ARG A 94 17.68 -14.30 1.36
CA ARG A 94 17.46 -14.89 2.68
C ARG A 94 16.60 -13.97 3.52
N VAL A 95 15.61 -14.53 4.19
CA VAL A 95 14.62 -13.77 4.97
C VAL A 95 14.52 -14.32 6.39
N MET A 96 14.37 -13.41 7.34
CA MET A 96 14.15 -13.73 8.75
C MET A 96 12.66 -13.78 9.06
N ALA A 97 12.24 -14.82 9.76
CA ALA A 97 10.88 -14.99 10.28
C ALA A 97 10.98 -15.53 11.72
N ASN A 98 10.01 -15.16 12.56
CA ASN A 98 9.90 -15.67 13.93
C ASN A 98 8.43 -16.02 14.26
N GLY A 99 8.15 -16.49 15.47
CA GLY A 99 6.80 -16.92 15.84
C GLY A 99 5.72 -15.85 15.73
N LYS A 100 6.07 -14.57 15.93
CA LYS A 100 5.17 -13.42 15.79
C LYS A 100 4.99 -12.98 14.33
N TYR A 101 6.11 -12.87 13.61
CA TYR A 101 6.18 -12.44 12.21
C TYR A 101 6.45 -13.64 11.32
N ASN A 102 5.44 -14.52 11.25
CA ASN A 102 5.49 -15.80 10.57
C ASN A 102 4.83 -15.80 9.18
N ARG A 103 4.30 -14.65 8.74
CA ARG A 103 3.72 -14.48 7.40
C ARG A 103 4.72 -13.82 6.47
N ILE A 104 4.63 -14.13 5.18
CA ILE A 104 5.46 -13.52 4.15
C ILE A 104 4.59 -13.01 3.00
N SER A 105 4.90 -11.80 2.54
CA SER A 105 4.35 -11.21 1.32
C SER A 105 5.47 -10.62 0.48
N PHE A 106 5.38 -10.75 -0.84
CA PHE A 106 6.29 -10.05 -1.75
C PHE A 106 5.61 -9.72 -3.08
N ILE A 107 6.19 -8.77 -3.78
CA ILE A 107 5.74 -8.30 -5.10
C ILE A 107 6.92 -8.17 -6.07
N VAL A 108 6.65 -8.42 -7.35
CA VAL A 108 7.56 -8.25 -8.48
C VAL A 108 6.75 -7.70 -9.67
N LYS A 109 7.10 -6.52 -10.20
CA LYS A 109 6.47 -5.96 -11.40
C LYS A 109 6.92 -6.74 -12.64
N ILE A 110 5.98 -6.98 -13.55
CA ILE A 110 6.22 -7.48 -14.91
C ILE A 110 6.71 -6.30 -15.75
N VAL A 111 7.86 -6.39 -16.40
CA VAL A 111 8.43 -5.27 -17.15
C VAL A 111 8.67 -5.64 -18.61
N PRO A 112 8.17 -4.87 -19.59
CA PRO A 112 7.25 -3.74 -19.44
C PRO A 112 5.81 -4.21 -19.16
N SER A 113 5.05 -3.38 -18.46
CA SER A 113 3.60 -3.50 -18.31
C SER A 113 3.02 -2.16 -17.86
N PRO A 114 1.71 -1.93 -18.03
CA PRO A 114 1.00 -0.78 -17.47
C PRO A 114 1.14 -0.78 -15.94
N ASP A 115 0.46 -1.70 -15.25
CA ASP A 115 0.46 -1.84 -13.80
C ASP A 115 0.49 -3.32 -13.35
N TRP A 116 1.00 -4.21 -14.21
CA TRP A 116 0.93 -5.65 -13.98
C TRP A 116 2.09 -6.18 -13.13
N PHE A 117 1.77 -7.11 -12.25
CA PHE A 117 2.75 -7.71 -11.34
C PHE A 117 2.44 -9.16 -11.01
N VAL A 118 3.37 -9.81 -10.30
CA VAL A 118 3.17 -11.07 -9.61
C VAL A 118 3.57 -10.92 -8.16
N GLY A 119 2.99 -11.73 -7.28
CA GLY A 119 3.33 -11.69 -5.87
C GLY A 119 2.61 -12.75 -5.07
N ILE A 120 2.97 -12.85 -3.80
CA ILE A 120 2.23 -13.60 -2.80
C ILE A 120 1.81 -12.64 -1.68
N ASP A 121 0.61 -12.83 -1.16
CA ASP A 121 0.06 -12.09 -0.03
C ASP A 121 -0.20 -13.05 1.12
N ASN A 122 0.28 -12.68 2.31
CA ASN A 122 -0.06 -13.27 3.59
C ASN A 122 0.17 -14.80 3.69
N VAL A 123 1.28 -15.29 3.14
CA VAL A 123 1.60 -16.73 3.17
C VAL A 123 2.17 -17.11 4.53
N ASP A 124 1.52 -18.05 5.20
CA ASP A 124 1.94 -18.55 6.49
C ASP A 124 3.13 -19.54 6.37
N LEU A 125 4.24 -19.22 7.03
CA LEU A 125 5.44 -20.04 7.14
C LEU A 125 5.38 -21.01 8.33
N CYS A 126 4.46 -20.81 9.28
CA CYS A 126 4.33 -21.54 10.53
C CYS A 126 2.94 -22.18 10.64
N ARG A 127 2.83 -23.50 10.43
CA ARG A 127 1.54 -24.19 10.53
C ARG A 127 1.57 -25.22 11.64
N ALA A 128 0.58 -25.18 12.53
CA ALA A 128 0.47 -26.11 13.67
C ALA A 128 1.76 -26.17 14.51
N GLY A 129 2.30 -25.00 14.86
CA GLY A 129 3.51 -24.87 15.70
C GLY A 129 4.83 -25.28 15.03
N ARG A 130 4.80 -25.63 13.74
CA ARG A 130 5.97 -26.08 12.96
C ARG A 130 6.23 -25.19 11.76
N TRP A 131 7.51 -24.87 11.56
CA TRP A 131 7.99 -24.23 10.36
C TRP A 131 7.82 -25.15 9.14
N ARG A 132 7.35 -24.58 8.04
CA ARG A 132 7.12 -25.30 6.79
C ARG A 132 8.42 -25.42 6.01
N ARG A 133 9.10 -26.57 6.13
CA ARG A 133 10.41 -26.85 5.50
C ARG A 133 10.53 -26.47 4.03
N ARG A 134 9.49 -26.73 3.23
CA ARG A 134 9.44 -26.43 1.79
C ARG A 134 8.07 -25.88 1.42
N ILE A 135 8.07 -24.73 0.73
CA ILE A 135 6.86 -24.13 0.17
C ILE A 135 7.13 -23.87 -1.32
N HIS A 136 6.22 -24.35 -2.17
CA HIS A 136 6.22 -24.08 -3.60
C HIS A 136 4.90 -23.42 -3.97
N MET A 137 4.96 -22.30 -4.70
CA MET A 137 3.76 -21.60 -5.18
C MET A 137 3.96 -21.12 -6.60
N THR A 138 2.96 -21.35 -7.44
CA THR A 138 2.90 -20.81 -8.80
C THR A 138 2.17 -19.48 -8.80
N MET A 139 2.67 -18.52 -9.57
CA MET A 139 2.10 -17.19 -9.70
C MET A 139 1.53 -16.95 -11.09
N ARG A 140 0.45 -16.18 -11.12
CA ARG A 140 -0.24 -15.67 -12.30
C ARG A 140 -0.22 -14.15 -12.27
N PRO A 141 -0.32 -13.49 -13.43
CA PRO A 141 -0.30 -12.04 -13.49
C PRO A 141 -1.53 -11.44 -12.76
N LEU A 142 -1.25 -10.38 -12.01
CA LEU A 142 -2.20 -9.52 -11.33
C LEU A 142 -2.15 -8.13 -11.98
N ASP A 143 -3.28 -7.45 -11.94
CA ASP A 143 -3.45 -6.06 -12.39
C ASP A 143 -3.62 -5.16 -11.16
N GLY A 144 -2.96 -4.01 -11.18
CA GLY A 144 -2.96 -3.05 -10.06
C GLY A 144 -4.25 -2.25 -9.95
N GLY A 145 -5.05 -2.19 -11.03
CA GLY A 145 -6.26 -1.39 -11.13
C GLY A 145 -5.98 0.11 -11.24
N THR A 146 -4.76 0.52 -11.61
CA THR A 146 -4.31 1.91 -11.65
C THR A 146 -3.99 2.41 -13.06
N ASP A 147 -3.76 1.52 -14.03
CA ASP A 147 -3.58 1.86 -15.44
C ASP A 147 -4.43 0.96 -16.36
N LYS A 148 -5.08 1.55 -17.38
CA LYS A 148 -5.98 0.87 -18.34
C LYS A 148 -5.25 0.32 -19.57
N GLY A 149 -3.93 0.40 -19.59
CA GLY A 149 -3.09 -0.08 -20.66
C GLY A 149 -3.40 -1.54 -21.01
N LEU A 150 -3.57 -1.81 -22.29
CA LEU A 150 -4.06 -3.10 -22.75
C LEU A 150 -2.95 -4.10 -23.07
N THR A 151 -1.76 -3.58 -23.38
CA THR A 151 -0.59 -4.35 -23.84
C THR A 151 0.60 -4.04 -22.95
N TYR A 152 1.65 -4.87 -23.02
CA TYR A 152 2.87 -4.67 -22.23
C TYR A 152 3.49 -3.28 -22.37
N THR A 153 3.39 -2.67 -23.54
CA THR A 153 4.01 -1.38 -23.88
C THR A 153 2.98 -0.29 -24.18
N SER A 154 1.76 -0.43 -23.66
CA SER A 154 0.75 0.62 -23.80
C SER A 154 1.24 1.92 -23.14
N PRO A 155 0.95 3.10 -23.72
CA PRO A 155 1.17 4.37 -23.04
C PRO A 155 0.40 4.41 -21.71
N ASN A 156 0.90 5.21 -20.77
CA ASN A 156 0.25 5.44 -19.48
C ASN A 156 -1.20 5.94 -19.69
N TRP A 157 -2.17 5.21 -19.15
CA TRP A 157 -3.59 5.54 -19.21
C TRP A 157 -4.23 5.32 -17.84
N PRO A 158 -4.20 6.32 -16.95
CA PRO A 158 -4.65 6.16 -15.57
C PRO A 158 -6.10 5.69 -15.41
N THR A 159 -6.31 4.71 -14.54
CA THR A 159 -7.62 4.14 -14.21
C THR A 159 -8.40 5.05 -13.26
N HIS A 160 -9.50 5.64 -13.74
CA HIS A 160 -10.38 6.51 -12.96
C HIS A 160 -11.85 6.06 -13.08
N PRO A 161 -12.54 5.81 -11.94
CA PRO A 161 -11.97 5.64 -10.59
C PRO A 161 -11.03 4.43 -10.53
N GLN A 162 -10.09 4.41 -9.57
CA GLN A 162 -9.17 3.28 -9.37
C GLN A 162 -9.96 1.98 -9.13
N GLU A 163 -9.50 0.89 -9.75
CA GLU A 163 -10.05 -0.45 -9.55
C GLU A 163 -9.27 -1.21 -8.46
N PRO A 164 -9.88 -2.18 -7.77
CA PRO A 164 -9.16 -3.03 -6.83
C PRO A 164 -8.19 -3.95 -7.56
N VAL A 165 -7.12 -4.40 -6.90
CA VAL A 165 -6.19 -5.39 -7.44
C VAL A 165 -6.95 -6.67 -7.82
N TYR A 166 -6.72 -7.19 -9.03
CA TYR A 166 -7.42 -8.39 -9.52
C TYR A 166 -6.52 -9.32 -10.33
N HIS A 167 -6.94 -10.59 -10.45
CA HIS A 167 -6.28 -11.55 -11.33
C HIS A 167 -6.57 -11.25 -12.79
N ILE A 168 -5.53 -11.16 -13.61
CA ILE A 168 -5.71 -11.09 -15.06
C ILE A 168 -6.24 -12.45 -15.54
N LEU A 169 -7.37 -12.41 -16.26
CA LEU A 169 -8.06 -13.61 -16.75
C LEU A 169 -7.89 -13.74 -18.26
N PRO A 170 -7.93 -14.96 -18.82
CA PRO A 170 -7.86 -15.14 -20.27
C PRO A 170 -9.03 -14.51 -21.03
N THR A 171 -10.10 -14.16 -20.32
CA THR A 171 -11.33 -13.59 -20.86
C THR A 171 -11.55 -12.13 -20.45
N LYS A 172 -10.64 -11.50 -19.68
CA LYS A 172 -10.76 -10.10 -19.25
C LYS A 172 -9.40 -9.40 -19.29
N PRO A 173 -9.24 -8.29 -20.05
CA PRO A 173 -10.24 -7.67 -20.92
C PRO A 173 -10.53 -8.52 -22.18
N ARG A 174 -11.76 -8.46 -22.69
CA ARG A 174 -12.18 -9.17 -23.91
C ARG A 174 -11.66 -8.46 -25.16
N HIS A 175 -10.35 -8.44 -25.35
CA HIS A 175 -9.74 -7.75 -26.47
C HIS A 175 -8.58 -8.54 -27.10
N PRO A 176 -8.57 -8.71 -28.44
CA PRO A 176 -7.51 -9.44 -29.15
C PRO A 176 -6.10 -8.91 -28.92
N ALA A 177 -5.93 -7.61 -28.66
CA ALA A 177 -4.62 -7.02 -28.36
C ALA A 177 -4.06 -7.39 -26.97
N SER A 178 -4.90 -7.79 -26.00
CA SER A 178 -4.41 -8.16 -24.67
C SER A 178 -3.52 -9.41 -24.76
N PRO A 179 -2.29 -9.41 -24.22
CA PRO A 179 -1.35 -10.51 -24.37
C PRO A 179 -1.80 -11.79 -23.65
N PHE A 180 -2.61 -11.64 -22.60
CA PHE A 180 -3.15 -12.76 -21.84
C PHE A 180 -4.53 -13.22 -22.33
N TYR A 181 -5.15 -12.49 -23.27
CA TYR A 181 -6.46 -12.86 -23.81
C TYR A 181 -6.38 -14.12 -24.66
N ASN A 182 -7.03 -15.18 -24.19
CA ASN A 182 -7.21 -16.46 -24.86
C ASN A 182 -8.53 -17.11 -24.40
N PRO A 183 -9.62 -17.02 -25.19
CA PRO A 183 -10.93 -17.51 -24.78
C PRO A 183 -11.00 -19.05 -24.65
N LYS A 184 -10.01 -19.78 -25.18
CA LYS A 184 -9.93 -21.24 -25.09
C LYS A 184 -9.30 -21.73 -23.77
N GLN A 185 -8.72 -20.82 -22.99
CA GLN A 185 -8.06 -21.15 -21.73
C GLN A 185 -8.96 -20.79 -20.55
N GLU A 186 -9.07 -21.70 -19.58
CA GLU A 186 -9.76 -21.42 -18.31
C GLU A 186 -8.99 -20.42 -17.45
N LYS A 187 -7.65 -20.55 -17.41
CA LYS A 187 -6.76 -19.76 -16.57
C LYS A 187 -5.48 -19.41 -17.33
N VAL A 188 -4.90 -18.25 -17.02
CA VAL A 188 -3.59 -17.87 -17.54
C VAL A 188 -2.55 -18.89 -17.05
N PRO A 189 -1.64 -19.40 -17.92
CA PRO A 189 -0.54 -20.25 -17.50
C PRO A 189 0.31 -19.60 -16.40
N LYS A 190 1.03 -20.40 -15.62
CA LYS A 190 1.99 -19.84 -14.65
C LYS A 190 3.03 -18.99 -15.39
N ILE A 191 3.26 -17.78 -14.91
CA ILE A 191 4.25 -16.85 -15.48
C ILE A 191 5.51 -16.78 -14.62
N ALA A 192 5.40 -17.18 -13.35
CA ALA A 192 6.48 -17.28 -12.40
C ALA A 192 6.15 -18.32 -11.32
N HIS A 193 7.16 -18.73 -10.56
CA HIS A 193 6.97 -19.51 -9.35
C HIS A 193 7.99 -19.13 -8.28
N VAL A 194 7.70 -19.50 -7.04
CA VAL A 194 8.61 -19.31 -5.90
C VAL A 194 8.81 -20.61 -5.16
N ASN A 195 10.06 -20.85 -4.77
CA ASN A 195 10.44 -21.88 -3.82
C ASN A 195 10.96 -21.20 -2.56
N MET A 196 10.39 -21.56 -1.41
CA MET A 196 10.87 -21.12 -0.11
C MET A 196 11.35 -22.35 0.66
N MET A 197 12.59 -22.34 1.09
CA MET A 197 13.20 -23.43 1.86
C MET A 197 13.64 -22.92 3.22
N GLU A 198 13.20 -23.61 4.28
CA GLU A 198 13.70 -23.35 5.62
C GLU A 198 15.19 -23.72 5.68
N MET A 199 16.03 -22.77 6.08
CA MET A 199 17.45 -23.02 6.28
C MET A 199 17.64 -23.75 7.60
N ALA A 200 18.24 -24.95 7.55
CA ALA A 200 18.43 -25.80 8.72
C ALA A 200 19.14 -25.05 9.87
N THR A 201 18.44 -24.90 11.00
CA THR A 201 19.04 -24.41 12.24
C THR A 201 19.53 -25.61 13.05
N ARG A 202 20.66 -25.45 13.75
CA ARG A 202 21.23 -26.51 14.63
C ARG A 202 20.28 -26.98 15.74
N ARG A 203 19.21 -26.22 16.02
CA ARG A 203 18.10 -26.58 16.90
C ARG A 203 16.77 -26.29 16.18
N PRO A 204 15.86 -27.27 16.04
CA PRO A 204 14.53 -27.01 15.49
C PRO A 204 13.70 -26.25 16.54
N TYR A 205 13.74 -24.93 16.49
CA TYR A 205 12.84 -24.10 17.30
C TYR A 205 11.42 -24.27 16.76
N LYS A 206 10.47 -24.60 17.64
CA LYS A 206 9.04 -24.45 17.30
C LYS A 206 8.77 -22.98 16.97
N CYS A 207 7.85 -22.73 16.05
CA CYS A 207 7.42 -21.35 15.75
C CYS A 207 6.38 -20.84 16.76
N GLU A 208 5.98 -21.67 17.71
CA GLU A 208 5.32 -21.21 18.94
C GLU A 208 6.28 -20.30 19.72
N THR A 209 5.84 -19.09 20.09
CA THR A 209 6.63 -18.20 20.94
C THR A 209 6.85 -18.84 22.29
N VAL A 210 8.04 -19.37 22.53
CA VAL A 210 8.46 -19.75 23.88
C VAL A 210 8.79 -18.45 24.62
N HIS A 211 7.82 -17.89 25.33
CA HIS A 211 8.12 -16.92 26.38
C HIS A 211 8.74 -17.69 27.55
N MET A 212 10.06 -17.56 27.71
CA MET A 212 10.71 -17.89 28.99
C MET A 212 10.29 -16.82 30.00
N ILE A 213 9.29 -17.13 30.83
CA ILE A 213 9.08 -16.39 32.08
C ILE A 213 10.08 -16.97 33.08
N PRO A 214 11.01 -16.19 33.65
CA PRO A 214 11.82 -16.68 34.75
C PRO A 214 10.89 -16.85 35.95
N CYS A 215 10.60 -18.08 36.33
CA CYS A 215 9.99 -18.35 37.64
C CYS A 215 10.87 -19.35 38.40
N ASN A 216 11.36 -18.85 39.53
CA ASN A 216 12.15 -19.45 40.60
C ASN A 216 12.63 -20.92 40.48
N ARG A 217 13.94 -21.05 40.28
CA ARG A 217 14.93 -22.05 40.70
C ARG A 217 14.67 -23.57 40.82
N SER A 218 13.50 -24.19 40.61
CA SER A 218 13.49 -25.68 40.75
C SER A 218 12.52 -26.55 39.95
N TYR A 219 11.45 -26.08 39.30
CA TYR A 219 10.57 -27.02 38.57
C TYR A 219 9.98 -26.43 37.29
N TRP A 220 10.24 -27.11 36.16
CA TRP A 220 9.72 -26.78 34.84
C TRP A 220 8.32 -27.39 34.67
N ILE A 221 7.27 -26.58 34.61
CA ILE A 221 5.97 -27.02 34.12
C ILE A 221 5.74 -26.38 32.75
N PHE A 222 5.65 -27.22 31.71
CA PHE A 222 5.33 -26.82 30.35
C PHE A 222 3.85 -26.45 30.24
N TYR A 223 3.53 -25.15 30.36
CA TYR A 223 2.23 -24.65 29.90
C TYR A 223 2.40 -23.96 28.54
N ILE A 224 1.71 -24.48 27.53
CA ILE A 224 1.61 -23.86 26.21
C ILE A 224 0.67 -22.66 26.36
N ALA A 225 1.22 -21.45 26.42
CA ALA A 225 0.44 -20.21 26.34
C ALA A 225 0.17 -19.90 24.87
N VAL A 226 -1.11 -19.96 24.46
CA VAL A 226 -1.53 -19.64 23.09
C VAL A 226 -1.50 -18.12 22.92
N ILE A 227 -0.80 -17.65 21.89
CA ILE A 227 -0.85 -16.24 21.48
C ILE A 227 -2.27 -15.92 21.04
N LYS A 228 -2.88 -14.90 21.65
CA LYS A 228 -4.17 -14.38 21.19
C LYS A 228 -3.96 -12.99 20.67
N ASP A 229 -4.14 -12.82 19.37
CA ASP A 229 -4.16 -11.48 18.76
C ASP A 229 -5.42 -10.73 19.19
N CYS A 230 -5.33 -9.40 19.16
CA CYS A 230 -6.52 -8.57 19.31
C CYS A 230 -7.46 -8.77 18.12
N LEU A 231 -8.72 -9.06 18.41
CA LEU A 231 -9.79 -9.12 17.42
C LEU A 231 -10.67 -7.90 17.56
N VAL A 232 -11.00 -7.25 16.45
CA VAL A 232 -11.86 -6.06 16.41
C VAL A 232 -13.03 -6.28 15.44
N THR A 233 -14.15 -5.61 15.70
CA THR A 233 -15.31 -5.61 14.80
C THR A 233 -15.00 -4.90 13.49
N GLN A 234 -15.89 -5.05 12.51
CA GLN A 234 -15.96 -4.12 11.39
C GLN A 234 -16.21 -2.69 11.89
N TRP A 235 -15.84 -1.70 11.07
CA TRP A 235 -16.14 -0.30 11.36
C TRP A 235 -17.65 -0.07 11.36
N GLY A 236 -18.13 0.64 12.38
CA GLY A 236 -19.47 1.21 12.34
C GLY A 236 -19.59 2.31 11.28
N SER A 237 -20.84 2.70 11.01
CA SER A 237 -21.14 3.86 10.15
C SER A 237 -20.48 5.14 10.66
N TRP A 238 -20.20 6.06 9.75
CA TRP A 238 -19.74 7.40 10.12
C TRP A 238 -20.81 8.12 10.92
N GLY A 239 -20.41 8.74 12.04
CA GLY A 239 -21.24 9.66 12.79
C GLY A 239 -21.55 10.94 12.02
N PRO A 240 -22.41 11.80 12.59
CA PRO A 240 -22.72 13.11 12.01
C PRO A 240 -21.47 13.99 11.94
N CYS A 241 -21.47 14.95 11.03
CA CYS A 241 -20.40 15.94 10.93
C CYS A 241 -20.41 16.86 12.14
N SER A 242 -19.23 17.18 12.70
CA SER A 242 -19.11 18.04 13.89
C SER A 242 -19.61 19.46 13.67
N LYS A 243 -19.77 19.87 12.40
CA LYS A 243 -20.38 21.14 12.03
C LYS A 243 -21.52 20.89 11.05
N THR A 244 -22.58 21.68 11.23
CA THR A 244 -23.72 21.74 10.31
C THR A 244 -23.41 22.57 9.07
N CYS A 245 -22.39 23.44 9.13
CA CYS A 245 -21.88 24.18 7.98
C CYS A 245 -20.36 24.36 8.01
N GLY A 246 -19.74 24.50 6.84
CA GLY A 246 -18.29 24.63 6.71
C GLY A 246 -17.58 23.28 6.87
N PHE A 247 -16.25 23.32 7.01
CA PHE A 247 -15.47 22.10 7.22
C PHE A 247 -15.48 21.69 8.68
N GLY A 248 -15.99 20.48 8.92
CA GLY A 248 -16.00 19.78 10.19
C GLY A 248 -15.32 18.42 10.07
N VAL A 249 -15.48 17.61 11.11
CA VAL A 249 -14.91 16.27 11.21
C VAL A 249 -16.01 15.31 11.62
N ARG A 250 -16.02 14.11 11.04
CA ARG A 250 -16.90 13.02 11.46
C ARG A 250 -16.06 11.84 11.92
N ILE A 251 -16.59 11.09 12.88
CA ILE A 251 -15.89 10.01 13.57
C ILE A 251 -16.62 8.70 13.29
N ARG A 252 -15.87 7.63 13.05
CA ARG A 252 -16.42 6.26 13.11
C ARG A 252 -15.63 5.44 14.10
N LYS A 253 -16.30 4.48 14.74
CA LYS A 253 -15.72 3.61 15.77
C LYS A 253 -15.90 2.14 15.41
N ARG A 254 -15.04 1.29 15.96
CA ARG A 254 -15.16 -0.17 15.99
C ARG A 254 -14.87 -0.65 17.40
N GLN A 255 -15.25 -1.87 17.74
CA GLN A 255 -15.06 -2.42 19.09
C GLN A 255 -14.00 -3.51 19.10
N ILE A 256 -13.36 -3.70 20.25
CA ILE A 256 -12.46 -4.81 20.52
C ILE A 256 -13.33 -5.99 20.97
N ILE A 257 -13.28 -7.07 20.22
CA ILE A 257 -13.94 -8.35 20.50
C ILE A 257 -13.07 -9.16 21.49
N GLN A 258 -11.75 -9.09 21.31
CA GLN A 258 -10.77 -9.81 22.13
C GLN A 258 -9.54 -8.94 22.29
N GLN A 259 -9.05 -8.77 23.52
CA GLN A 259 -7.77 -8.12 23.79
C GLN A 259 -6.60 -9.04 23.47
N GLU A 260 -5.42 -8.46 23.20
CA GLU A 260 -4.22 -9.26 23.04
C GLU A 260 -3.80 -9.98 24.33
N GLU A 261 -3.34 -11.22 24.22
CA GLU A 261 -2.72 -11.97 25.32
C GLU A 261 -1.43 -12.63 24.85
N ASN A 262 -0.52 -12.90 25.80
CA ASN A 262 0.70 -13.68 25.60
C ASN A 262 1.60 -13.15 24.45
N GLY A 263 1.69 -11.83 24.33
CA GLY A 263 2.49 -11.17 23.29
C GLY A 263 1.80 -11.08 21.91
N GLY A 264 0.49 -11.34 21.85
CA GLY A 264 -0.34 -11.17 20.66
C GLY A 264 -0.37 -9.73 20.13
N THR A 265 -0.86 -9.56 18.91
CA THR A 265 -0.88 -8.24 18.28
C THR A 265 -1.85 -7.30 19.01
N ALA A 266 -1.29 -6.18 19.48
CA ALA A 266 -2.04 -5.13 20.18
C ALA A 266 -3.20 -4.59 19.35
N CYS A 267 -4.28 -4.22 20.04
CA CYS A 267 -5.45 -3.69 19.37
C CYS A 267 -5.16 -2.46 18.51
N PRO A 268 -5.53 -2.47 17.22
CA PRO A 268 -5.38 -1.30 16.37
C PRO A 268 -6.35 -0.19 16.82
N ARG A 269 -6.12 1.06 16.38
CA ARG A 269 -7.00 2.19 16.76
C ARG A 269 -8.48 1.87 16.48
N VAL A 270 -9.31 2.14 17.49
CA VAL A 270 -10.75 1.86 17.51
C VAL A 270 -11.60 3.05 17.10
N SER A 271 -10.98 4.22 16.91
CA SER A 271 -11.64 5.46 16.49
C SER A 271 -10.80 6.13 15.39
N VAL A 272 -11.46 6.53 14.31
CA VAL A 272 -10.84 7.32 13.23
C VAL A 272 -11.73 8.48 12.86
N GLU A 273 -11.08 9.56 12.45
CA GLU A 273 -11.70 10.83 12.09
C GLU A 273 -11.43 11.15 10.61
N THR A 274 -12.39 11.78 9.94
CA THR A 274 -12.22 12.29 8.58
C THR A 274 -12.90 13.65 8.42
N LEU A 275 -12.38 14.47 7.52
CA LEU A 275 -13.02 15.73 7.13
C LEU A 275 -14.41 15.48 6.53
N CYS A 276 -15.33 16.39 6.81
CA CYS A 276 -16.68 16.43 6.27
C CYS A 276 -17.17 17.87 6.13
N GLY A 277 -18.31 18.03 5.45
CA GLY A 277 -18.93 19.33 5.25
C GLY A 277 -18.39 20.10 4.04
N SER A 278 -18.93 21.30 3.83
CA SER A 278 -18.63 22.16 2.68
C SER A 278 -18.89 23.61 3.05
N MET A 279 -18.12 24.53 2.49
CA MET A 279 -18.37 25.97 2.67
C MET A 279 -19.70 26.42 2.04
N ARG A 280 -20.27 25.62 1.12
CA ARG A 280 -21.54 25.91 0.44
C ARG A 280 -22.75 25.88 1.37
N THR A 281 -22.66 25.22 2.52
CA THR A 281 -23.77 25.11 3.49
C THR A 281 -23.73 26.21 4.56
N CYS A 282 -22.74 27.13 4.52
CA CYS A 282 -22.66 28.27 5.43
C CYS A 282 -23.53 29.45 4.96
N GLY A 283 -24.30 30.03 5.88
CA GLY A 283 -24.99 31.31 5.62
C GLY A 283 -24.03 32.51 5.65
N TRP A 284 -24.45 33.64 5.06
CA TRP A 284 -23.66 34.88 4.90
C TRP A 284 -23.04 35.45 6.20
N LYS A 285 -23.58 35.11 7.37
CA LYS A 285 -23.03 35.50 8.69
C LYS A 285 -21.71 34.78 9.04
N HIS A 286 -21.32 33.73 8.31
CA HIS A 286 -20.09 32.98 8.59
C HIS A 286 -18.81 33.73 8.13
N PHE A 287 -18.94 34.75 7.28
CA PHE A 287 -17.83 35.59 6.81
C PHE A 287 -17.60 36.86 7.66
N SER A 288 -18.51 37.19 8.60
CA SER A 288 -18.44 38.47 9.35
C SER A 288 -17.47 38.47 10.55
N MET A 289 -16.77 37.37 10.84
CA MET A 289 -15.75 37.35 11.91
C MET A 289 -14.39 37.91 11.49
N PHE A 290 -14.09 38.01 10.19
CA PHE A 290 -12.85 38.64 9.70
C PHE A 290 -12.96 40.14 9.42
N ALA A 291 -14.15 40.73 9.58
CA ALA A 291 -14.40 42.15 9.29
C ALA A 291 -14.41 43.07 10.55
N GLN A 292 -14.00 42.55 11.73
CA GLN A 292 -14.08 43.32 12.98
C GLN A 292 -12.78 44.02 13.39
N HIS A 293 -11.72 43.98 12.58
CA HIS A 293 -10.49 44.78 12.77
C HIS A 293 -10.32 45.86 11.70
N SER A 294 -11.40 46.54 11.33
CA SER A 294 -11.32 47.84 10.65
C SER A 294 -11.83 48.91 11.63
N PRO A 295 -11.01 49.89 12.06
CA PRO A 295 -11.47 50.96 12.93
C PRO A 295 -12.56 51.75 12.19
N ARG A 296 -13.79 51.71 12.70
CA ARG A 296 -14.90 52.52 12.18
C ARG A 296 -14.54 54.00 12.29
N ARG A 297 -14.16 54.64 11.17
CA ARG A 297 -14.15 56.11 11.04
C ARG A 297 -15.56 56.63 11.32
N ARG A 298 -15.78 57.18 12.51
CA ARG A 298 -16.99 57.96 12.81
C ARG A 298 -17.02 59.19 11.90
N ARG A 299 -17.99 59.23 10.98
CA ARG A 299 -18.36 60.45 10.25
C ARG A 299 -18.90 61.47 11.26
N ARG A 300 -18.06 62.43 11.68
CA ARG A 300 -18.53 63.70 12.24
C ARG A 300 -18.84 64.64 11.08
N ARG A 301 -20.13 64.95 10.88
CA ARG A 301 -20.54 66.12 10.12
C ARG A 301 -20.09 67.37 10.89
N ARG A 302 -19.14 68.12 10.34
CA ARG A 302 -18.93 69.53 10.71
C ARG A 302 -18.80 70.33 9.42
N HIS A 303 -19.54 71.44 9.41
CA HIS A 303 -19.59 72.46 8.39
C HIS A 303 -18.19 72.82 7.87
N HIS A 304 -18.04 72.89 6.56
CA HIS A 304 -16.85 73.45 5.93
C HIS A 304 -17.22 74.71 5.17
N GLN A 305 -16.82 75.82 5.80
CA GLN A 305 -16.69 77.14 5.24
C GLN A 305 -15.51 77.12 4.25
N LYS A 306 -15.71 77.72 3.07
CA LYS A 306 -14.73 77.81 1.99
C LYS A 306 -13.58 78.76 2.39
N SER A 307 -12.34 78.34 2.18
CA SER A 307 -11.27 79.19 1.60
C SER A 307 -10.12 78.35 1.03
N THR A 308 -10.08 78.35 -0.31
CA THR A 308 -8.94 78.52 -1.24
C THR A 308 -7.52 77.97 -0.97
N ASN A 309 -6.96 77.49 -2.11
CA ASN A 309 -5.56 77.44 -2.54
C ASN A 309 -4.69 76.27 -2.04
N SER A 310 -3.83 75.60 -2.83
CA SER A 310 -3.58 75.45 -4.28
C SER A 310 -2.38 74.48 -4.43
N TYR A 311 -2.16 73.97 -5.66
CA TYR A 311 -0.95 73.31 -6.20
C TYR A 311 -0.78 71.77 -6.13
N ALA A 312 -1.19 71.15 -7.26
CA ALA A 312 -0.50 70.26 -8.20
C ALA A 312 0.26 68.96 -7.77
N PRO A 313 0.16 67.86 -8.58
CA PRO A 313 0.70 66.54 -8.26
C PRO A 313 2.05 66.23 -8.93
N VAL A 314 2.85 65.36 -8.30
CA VAL A 314 4.06 64.77 -8.93
C VAL A 314 3.79 63.32 -9.30
N HIS A 315 3.79 63.05 -10.61
CA HIS A 315 3.85 61.72 -11.21
C HIS A 315 5.28 61.18 -11.16
N ILE A 316 5.48 59.92 -10.76
CA ILE A 316 6.75 59.21 -10.92
C ILE A 316 6.53 58.05 -11.91
N ARG A 317 7.22 58.13 -13.05
CA ARG A 317 7.33 57.06 -14.06
C ARG A 317 8.50 56.13 -13.69
N TYR A 318 8.29 54.83 -13.87
CA TYR A 318 9.35 53.82 -13.90
C TYR A 318 10.02 53.78 -15.29
N ARG A 319 11.36 53.63 -15.32
CA ARG A 319 12.13 53.17 -16.50
C ARG A 319 12.83 51.85 -16.14
N PRO A 320 12.92 50.89 -17.08
CA PRO A 320 13.73 49.69 -16.94
C PRO A 320 15.18 49.94 -17.40
N ALA A 321 16.12 49.18 -16.85
CA ALA A 321 17.49 49.08 -17.34
C ALA A 321 17.71 47.71 -18.00
N TYR A 322 18.54 47.74 -19.03
CA TYR A 322 18.88 46.69 -19.99
C TYR A 322 19.53 45.45 -19.38
#